data_AF-A0A525WHZ4-F1
#
_entry.id   AF-A0A525WHZ4-F1
#
_cell.length_a   1.000
_cell.length_b   1.000
_cell.length_c   1.000
_cell.angle_alpha   90.00
_cell.angle_beta   90.00
_cell.angle_gamma   90.00
#
_symmetry.space_group_name_H-M   'P 1'
#
loop_
_entity.id
_entity.type
_entity.pdbx_description
1 polymer ?
#
loop_
_entity_poly.entity_id
_entity_poly.type
_entity_poly.pdbx_seq_one_letter_code
_entity_poly.pdbx_strand_id
1 'polypeptide(L)'
;MNPMYASLDNRWLKVGNVAKVKAEDVGTQFQYKRRVKEAFMPESEIEKNVWVVKATPSVLEKVYQGKDMEFRDSAGKPIWTNKKDVPFLAFSGKCPHLGCGFKWRNHKVLGPVFLCPCHLSIYDASGKVLDGPAPRPLDLMPIQVSSSGEVQIIDMEFKAGTKSQTRIV
;
A
#
# COMPACT_ATOMS: atom_id res chain seq x y z
N MET A 1 -23.05 -2.64 -22.81
CA MET A 1 -21.62 -2.29 -22.89
C MET A 1 -20.89 -3.12 -21.86
N ASN A 2 -19.93 -3.95 -22.27
CA ASN A 2 -19.02 -4.56 -21.31
C ASN A 2 -18.19 -3.44 -20.68
N PRO A 3 -17.95 -3.45 -19.36
CA PRO A 3 -17.05 -2.48 -18.77
C PRO A 3 -15.71 -2.52 -19.53
N MET A 4 -15.17 -1.36 -19.89
CA MET A 4 -13.84 -1.25 -20.51
C MET A 4 -12.73 -1.85 -19.63
N TYR A 5 -13.01 -2.06 -18.35
CA TYR A 5 -12.10 -2.65 -17.37
C TYR A 5 -12.48 -4.10 -17.09
N ALA A 6 -11.47 -4.98 -17.07
CA ALA A 6 -11.61 -6.31 -16.51
C ALA A 6 -12.05 -6.23 -15.04
N SER A 7 -12.66 -7.30 -14.51
CA SER A 7 -12.90 -7.43 -13.08
C SER A 7 -11.60 -7.20 -12.28
N LEU A 8 -11.69 -6.50 -11.15
CA LEU A 8 -10.57 -6.27 -10.24
C LEU A 8 -9.88 -7.59 -9.89
N ASP A 9 -8.57 -7.67 -10.05
CA ASP A 9 -7.82 -8.89 -9.72
C ASP A 9 -7.60 -8.96 -8.21
N ASN A 10 -8.14 -9.99 -7.58
CA ASN A 10 -8.05 -10.20 -6.14
C ASN A 10 -7.07 -11.31 -5.75
N ARG A 11 -6.19 -11.73 -6.68
CA ARG A 11 -5.20 -12.77 -6.41
C ARG A 11 -4.11 -12.28 -5.47
N TRP A 12 -3.73 -13.16 -4.55
CA TRP A 12 -2.58 -12.98 -3.67
C TRP A 12 -1.27 -13.11 -4.44
N LEU A 13 -0.35 -12.18 -4.20
CA LEU A 13 0.99 -12.14 -4.75
C LEU A 13 1.99 -12.21 -3.62
N LYS A 14 2.93 -13.17 -3.71
CA LYS A 14 4.10 -13.20 -2.85
C LYS A 14 5.05 -12.07 -3.23
N VAL A 15 5.37 -11.21 -2.26
CA VAL A 15 6.25 -10.04 -2.47
C VAL A 15 7.56 -10.14 -1.70
N GLY A 16 7.63 -11.00 -0.68
CA GLY A 16 8.88 -11.18 0.07
C GLY A 16 8.71 -11.93 1.38
N ASN A 17 9.56 -11.60 2.35
CA ASN A 17 9.57 -12.19 3.68
C ASN A 17 9.90 -11.13 4.74
N VAL A 18 9.22 -11.20 5.89
CA VAL A 18 9.36 -10.24 7.00
C VAL A 18 10.75 -10.26 7.64
N ALA A 19 11.58 -11.27 7.39
CA ALA A 19 13.00 -11.27 7.78
C ALA A 19 13.78 -10.07 7.21
N LYS A 20 13.29 -9.41 6.15
CA LYS A 20 13.86 -8.16 5.62
C LYS A 20 13.43 -6.92 6.38
N VAL A 21 12.36 -6.99 7.18
CA VAL A 21 11.82 -5.90 7.98
C VAL A 21 12.54 -5.88 9.33
N LYS A 22 13.65 -5.13 9.39
CA LYS A 22 14.60 -5.19 10.51
C LYS A 22 14.25 -4.33 11.72
N ALA A 23 13.41 -3.31 11.52
CA ALA A 23 13.10 -2.32 12.55
C ALA A 23 11.60 -2.01 12.56
N GLU A 24 11.10 -1.66 13.74
CA GLU A 24 9.74 -1.20 13.94
C GLU A 24 9.58 0.23 13.43
N ASP A 25 8.40 0.54 12.90
CA ASP A 25 8.02 1.84 12.36
C ASP A 25 8.95 2.34 11.23
N VAL A 26 9.65 1.41 10.56
CA VAL A 26 10.52 1.67 9.41
C VAL A 26 9.97 1.03 8.14
N GLY A 27 9.77 1.85 7.11
CA GLY A 27 9.36 1.39 5.78
C GLY A 27 10.40 0.51 5.10
N THR A 28 10.03 -0.73 4.80
CA THR A 28 10.82 -1.68 4.00
C THR A 28 10.17 -1.86 2.63
N GLN A 29 10.92 -1.60 1.56
CA GLN A 29 10.41 -1.73 0.19
C GLN A 29 10.56 -3.17 -0.31
N PHE A 30 9.48 -3.73 -0.84
CA PHE A 30 9.50 -4.97 -1.61
C PHE A 30 9.13 -4.66 -3.05
N GLN A 31 9.91 -5.21 -3.99
CA GLN A 31 9.60 -5.13 -5.42
C GLN A 31 8.98 -6.46 -5.87
N TYR A 32 8.01 -6.37 -6.77
CA TYR A 32 7.36 -7.52 -7.36
C TYR A 32 6.96 -7.22 -8.81
N LYS A 33 6.74 -8.27 -9.58
CA LYS A 33 6.37 -8.19 -10.99
C LYS A 33 4.90 -8.48 -11.14
N ARG A 34 4.23 -7.71 -11.98
CA ARG A 34 2.81 -7.86 -12.28
C ARG A 34 2.64 -8.06 -13.78
N ARG A 35 2.04 -9.18 -14.17
CA ARG A 35 1.62 -9.40 -15.54
C ARG A 35 0.30 -8.70 -15.79
N VAL A 36 0.28 -7.84 -16.81
CA VAL A 36 -0.89 -7.07 -17.22
C VAL A 36 -1.21 -7.44 -18.65
N LYS A 37 -2.47 -7.83 -18.88
CA LYS A 37 -3.02 -8.08 -20.20
C LYS A 37 -4.21 -7.16 -20.39
N GLU A 38 -4.05 -6.16 -21.23
CA GLU A 38 -5.14 -5.27 -21.64
C GLU A 38 -5.74 -5.76 -22.96
N ALA A 39 -6.96 -5.32 -23.28
CA ALA A 39 -7.73 -5.86 -24.40
C ALA A 39 -7.01 -5.76 -25.76
N PHE A 40 -6.21 -4.72 -25.97
CA PHE A 40 -5.56 -4.42 -27.24
C PHE A 40 -4.03 -4.32 -27.15
N MET A 41 -3.43 -4.63 -25.99
CA MET A 41 -1.98 -4.60 -25.80
C MET A 41 -1.44 -6.02 -25.54
N PRO A 42 -0.21 -6.34 -25.99
CA PRO A 42 0.42 -7.59 -25.63
C PRO A 42 0.57 -7.69 -24.11
N GLU A 43 0.59 -8.93 -23.61
CA GLU A 43 0.87 -9.16 -22.19
C GLU A 43 2.25 -8.58 -21.86
N SER A 44 2.30 -7.76 -20.82
CA SER A 44 3.51 -7.08 -20.37
C SER A 44 3.73 -7.34 -18.89
N GLU A 45 4.99 -7.29 -18.48
CA GLU A 45 5.38 -7.41 -17.08
C GLU A 45 5.84 -6.05 -16.57
N ILE A 46 5.15 -5.55 -15.55
CA ILE A 46 5.42 -4.27 -14.92
C ILE A 46 6.06 -4.51 -13.56
N GLU A 47 7.17 -3.83 -13.31
CA GLU A 47 7.78 -3.79 -11.99
C GLU A 47 7.00 -2.84 -11.09
N LYS A 48 6.56 -3.35 -9.95
CA LYS A 48 5.82 -2.61 -8.92
C LYS A 48 6.51 -2.77 -7.58
N ASN A 49 6.07 -2.00 -6.61
CA ASN A 49 6.56 -2.08 -5.25
C ASN A 49 5.45 -1.89 -4.22
N VAL A 50 5.71 -2.42 -3.03
CA VAL A 50 4.91 -2.25 -1.82
C VAL A 50 5.85 -1.86 -0.69
N TRP A 51 5.38 -0.99 0.19
CA TRP A 51 6.06 -0.67 1.43
C TRP A 51 5.44 -1.50 2.55
N VAL A 52 6.26 -2.23 3.29
CA VAL A 52 5.82 -2.96 4.48
C VAL A 52 6.45 -2.32 5.70
N VAL A 53 5.64 -2.08 6.73
CA VAL A 53 6.07 -1.55 8.03
C VAL A 53 5.70 -2.57 9.10
N LYS A 54 6.66 -2.97 9.92
CA LYS A 54 6.36 -3.64 11.19
C LYS A 54 5.94 -2.55 12.18
N ALA A 55 4.65 -2.40 12.42
CA ALA A 55 4.11 -1.26 13.14
C ALA A 55 4.03 -1.52 14.65
N THR A 56 4.42 -0.53 15.46
CA THR A 56 4.15 -0.55 16.90
C THR A 56 2.65 -0.43 17.18
N PRO A 57 2.16 -0.83 18.37
CA PRO A 57 0.75 -0.64 18.76
C PRO A 57 0.27 0.81 18.59
N SER A 58 1.15 1.79 18.82
CA SER A 58 0.84 3.21 18.64
C SER A 58 0.58 3.59 17.18
N VAL A 59 1.33 3.01 16.24
CA VAL A 59 1.15 3.22 14.80
C VAL A 59 -0.08 2.47 14.31
N LEU A 60 -0.30 1.24 14.78
CA LEU A 60 -1.50 0.47 14.47
C LEU A 60 -2.76 1.21 14.93
N GLU A 61 -2.76 1.82 16.11
CA GLU A 61 -3.91 2.59 16.61
C GLU A 61 -4.19 3.83 15.74
N LYS A 62 -3.16 4.54 15.28
CA LYS A 62 -3.34 5.66 14.34
C LYS A 62 -3.99 5.23 13.02
N VAL A 63 -3.64 4.03 12.54
CA VAL A 63 -4.12 3.49 11.26
C VAL A 63 -5.52 2.90 11.38
N TYR A 64 -5.72 2.03 12.36
CA TYR A 64 -6.90 1.19 12.50
C TYR A 64 -7.95 1.77 13.46
N GLN A 65 -7.58 2.70 14.35
CA GLN A 65 -8.48 3.36 15.30
C GLN A 65 -9.35 2.36 16.06
N GLY A 66 -8.70 1.31 16.60
CA GLY A 66 -9.38 0.22 17.29
C GLY A 66 -10.25 -0.72 16.43
N LYS A 67 -10.28 -0.58 15.09
CA LYS A 67 -11.12 -1.39 14.20
C LYS A 67 -10.32 -2.14 13.14
N ASP A 68 -10.77 -3.34 12.81
CA ASP A 68 -10.25 -4.06 11.65
C ASP A 68 -10.56 -3.31 10.35
N MET A 69 -9.70 -3.47 9.34
CA MET A 69 -9.90 -2.86 8.03
C MET A 69 -10.29 -3.91 6.99
N GLU A 70 -11.55 -3.89 6.58
CA GLU A 70 -12.09 -4.78 5.56
C GLU A 70 -11.91 -4.20 4.15
N PHE A 71 -11.45 -5.03 3.22
CA PHE A 71 -11.33 -4.74 1.81
C PHE A 71 -12.41 -5.50 1.04
N ARG A 72 -13.06 -4.81 0.10
CA ARG A 72 -14.15 -5.34 -0.71
C ARG A 72 -13.86 -5.22 -2.19
N ASP A 73 -14.49 -6.09 -2.98
CA ASP A 73 -14.46 -5.99 -4.44
C ASP A 73 -15.48 -4.97 -4.97
N SER A 74 -15.57 -4.83 -6.28
CA SER A 74 -16.51 -3.91 -6.93
C SER A 74 -17.98 -4.28 -6.74
N ALA A 75 -18.29 -5.53 -6.35
CA ALA A 75 -19.63 -5.99 -6.02
C ALA A 75 -19.93 -5.85 -4.52
N GLY A 76 -19.00 -5.31 -3.73
CA GLY A 76 -19.13 -5.15 -2.28
C GLY A 76 -18.89 -6.43 -1.48
N LYS A 77 -18.43 -7.51 -2.11
CA LYS A 77 -18.10 -8.76 -1.42
C LYS A 77 -16.77 -8.59 -0.67
N PRO A 78 -16.67 -9.05 0.59
CA PRO A 78 -15.42 -9.01 1.33
C PRO A 78 -14.36 -9.88 0.65
N ILE A 79 -13.18 -9.29 0.45
CA ILE A 79 -11.99 -9.95 -0.09
C ILE A 79 -11.10 -10.41 1.07
N TRP A 80 -10.80 -9.49 1.98
CA TRP A 80 -9.88 -9.70 3.09
C TRP A 80 -10.11 -8.67 4.18
N THR A 81 -9.66 -8.97 5.39
CA THR A 81 -9.69 -8.04 6.51
C THR A 81 -8.32 -7.99 7.16
N ASN A 82 -7.64 -6.84 7.05
CA ASN A 82 -6.45 -6.61 7.85
C ASN A 82 -6.87 -6.45 9.32
N LYS A 83 -6.25 -7.26 10.17
CA LYS A 83 -6.54 -7.30 11.60
C LYS A 83 -5.70 -6.26 12.34
N LYS A 84 -6.33 -5.51 13.24
CA LYS A 84 -5.70 -4.39 13.95
C LYS A 84 -4.54 -4.80 14.87
N ASP A 85 -4.53 -6.06 15.31
CA ASP A 85 -3.55 -6.69 16.19
C ASP A 85 -2.41 -7.38 15.44
N VAL A 86 -2.50 -7.47 14.10
CA VAL A 86 -1.40 -7.95 13.26
C VAL A 86 -0.43 -6.79 13.01
N PRO A 87 0.87 -6.92 13.39
CA PRO A 87 1.80 -5.80 13.43
C PRO A 87 2.43 -5.48 12.07
N PHE A 88 1.72 -5.72 10.97
CA PHE A 88 2.23 -5.47 9.62
C PHE A 88 1.25 -4.62 8.82
N LEU A 89 1.75 -3.51 8.32
CA LEU A 89 1.05 -2.63 7.39
C LEU A 89 1.68 -2.78 6.01
N ALA A 90 0.85 -2.83 4.97
CA ALA A 90 1.29 -2.73 3.57
C ALA A 90 0.73 -1.45 2.96
N PHE A 91 1.61 -0.58 2.46
CA PHE A 91 1.23 0.61 1.70
C PHE A 91 1.57 0.44 0.22
N SER A 92 0.69 0.95 -0.65
CA SER A 92 0.96 1.06 -2.08
C SER A 92 2.26 1.82 -2.33
N GLY A 93 3.00 1.43 -3.36
CA GLY A 93 4.19 2.16 -3.80
C GLY A 93 3.90 3.53 -4.42
N LYS A 94 2.63 3.89 -4.61
CA LYS A 94 2.19 5.12 -5.30
C LYS A 94 1.72 6.18 -4.31
N CYS A 95 2.20 7.40 -4.49
CA CYS A 95 1.79 8.58 -3.73
C CYS A 95 0.34 8.96 -4.09
N PRO A 96 -0.57 9.16 -3.11
CA PRO A 96 -1.96 9.57 -3.36
C PRO A 96 -2.13 10.91 -4.08
N HIS A 97 -1.07 11.74 -4.19
CA HIS A 97 -1.12 13.00 -4.93
C HIS A 97 -1.30 12.77 -6.44
N LEU A 98 -0.27 12.24 -7.12
CA LEU A 98 -0.27 12.04 -8.58
C LEU A 98 0.29 10.67 -8.99
N GLY A 99 0.40 9.72 -8.06
CA GLY A 99 0.82 8.35 -8.36
C GLY A 99 2.33 8.12 -8.42
N CYS A 100 3.17 9.12 -8.15
CA CYS A 100 4.62 8.98 -8.11
C CYS A 100 5.09 7.93 -7.07
N GLY A 101 6.21 7.26 -7.35
CA GLY A 101 6.94 6.51 -6.34
C GLY A 101 7.52 7.42 -5.25
N PHE A 102 7.61 6.91 -4.01
CA PHE A 102 8.20 7.60 -2.86
C PHE A 102 9.20 6.69 -2.14
N LYS A 103 10.00 7.26 -1.22
CA LYS A 103 11.07 6.53 -0.50
C LYS A 103 11.02 6.80 1.00
N TRP A 104 11.45 5.81 1.79
CA TRP A 104 11.76 6.02 3.21
C TRP A 104 13.06 6.80 3.36
N ARG A 105 13.04 7.91 4.11
CA ARG A 105 14.17 8.86 4.28
C ARG A 105 14.20 9.41 5.70
N ASN A 106 15.37 9.88 6.13
CA ASN A 106 15.50 10.64 7.37
C ASN A 106 15.43 12.14 7.08
N HIS A 107 14.29 12.76 7.37
CA HIS A 107 14.09 14.20 7.26
C HIS A 107 14.79 14.93 8.42
N LYS A 108 15.40 16.09 8.13
CA LYS A 108 16.24 16.82 9.10
C LYS A 108 15.51 17.18 10.40
N VAL A 109 14.21 17.50 10.32
CA VAL A 109 13.39 17.96 11.45
C VAL A 109 12.41 16.89 11.92
N LEU A 110 11.87 16.09 10.99
CA LEU A 110 10.79 15.15 11.27
C LEU A 110 11.30 13.73 11.56
N GLY A 111 12.60 13.49 11.37
CA GLY A 111 13.18 12.16 11.48
C GLY A 111 12.75 11.23 10.34
N PRO A 112 12.63 9.91 10.60
CA PRO A 112 12.25 8.92 9.59
C PRO A 112 10.83 9.14 9.04
N VAL A 113 10.71 9.30 7.72
CA VAL A 113 9.45 9.57 7.02
C VAL A 113 9.41 8.89 5.65
N PHE A 114 8.21 8.69 5.12
CA PHE A 114 8.03 8.52 3.68
C PHE A 114 8.07 9.88 2.99
N LEU A 115 8.94 10.03 2.01
CA LEU A 115 9.13 11.27 1.24
C LEU A 115 8.86 11.01 -0.24
N CYS A 116 7.86 11.69 -0.79
CA CYS A 116 7.59 11.73 -2.22
C CYS A 116 8.33 12.91 -2.87
N PRO A 117 9.32 12.68 -3.75
CA PRO A 117 10.16 13.76 -4.29
C PRO A 117 9.45 14.62 -5.34
N CYS A 118 8.32 14.17 -5.92
CA CYS A 118 7.67 14.87 -7.01
C CYS A 118 7.13 16.25 -6.60
N HIS A 119 6.41 16.31 -5.47
CA HIS A 119 5.82 17.56 -4.95
C HIS A 119 5.93 17.63 -3.42
N LEU A 120 6.91 16.92 -2.85
CA LEU A 120 7.28 16.98 -1.44
C LEU A 120 6.17 16.60 -0.46
N SER A 121 5.29 15.66 -0.82
CA SER A 121 4.39 15.06 0.17
C SER A 121 5.19 14.20 1.15
N ILE A 122 5.01 14.47 2.44
CA ILE A 122 5.69 13.79 3.55
C ILE A 122 4.65 13.02 4.35
N TYR A 123 4.99 11.78 4.73
CA TYR A 123 4.14 10.95 5.56
C TYR A 123 4.93 10.33 6.71
N ASP A 124 4.28 10.13 7.85
CA ASP A 124 4.86 9.36 8.97
C ASP A 124 4.81 7.84 8.71
N ALA A 125 5.29 7.04 9.67
CA ALA A 125 5.26 5.57 9.61
C ALA A 125 3.83 4.98 9.49
N SER A 126 2.80 5.71 9.92
CA SER A 126 1.40 5.33 9.78
C SER A 126 0.83 5.67 8.39
N GLY A 127 1.63 6.33 7.55
CA GLY A 127 1.20 6.82 6.24
C GLY A 127 0.35 8.09 6.32
N LYS A 128 0.20 8.70 7.50
CA LYS A 128 -0.51 9.98 7.67
C LYS A 128 0.29 11.10 7.01
N VAL A 129 -0.40 11.97 6.27
CA VAL A 129 0.21 13.18 5.70
C VAL A 129 0.70 14.10 6.81
N LEU A 130 1.99 14.43 6.78
CA LEU A 130 2.61 15.44 7.62
C LEU A 130 2.73 16.79 6.90
N ASP A 131 3.00 16.77 5.59
CA ASP A 131 3.17 17.97 4.77
C ASP A 131 2.96 17.67 3.28
N GLY A 132 2.80 18.72 2.47
CA GLY A 132 2.68 18.68 1.01
C GLY A 132 1.26 18.44 0.49
N PRO A 133 1.10 18.32 -0.85
CA PRO A 133 -0.21 18.43 -1.51
C PRO A 133 -1.03 17.13 -1.53
N ALA A 134 -0.60 16.07 -0.86
CA ALA A 134 -1.31 14.80 -0.91
C ALA A 134 -2.69 14.93 -0.24
N PRO A 135 -3.78 14.57 -0.94
CA PRO A 135 -5.14 14.83 -0.44
C PRO A 135 -5.58 13.88 0.68
N ARG A 136 -4.81 12.82 0.95
CA ARG A 136 -5.14 11.75 1.91
C ARG A 136 -3.89 10.93 2.30
N PRO A 137 -3.97 10.12 3.39
CA PRO A 137 -2.91 9.20 3.78
C PRO A 137 -2.53 8.17 2.70
N LEU A 138 -1.37 7.54 2.86
CA LEU A 138 -0.91 6.46 1.99
C LEU A 138 -1.94 5.32 1.91
N ASP A 139 -2.05 4.74 0.72
CA ASP A 139 -3.00 3.67 0.42
C ASP A 139 -2.60 2.36 1.10
N LEU A 140 -3.40 1.90 2.06
CA LEU A 140 -3.26 0.55 2.62
C LEU A 140 -3.69 -0.53 1.63
N MET A 141 -3.01 -1.66 1.67
CA MET A 141 -3.31 -2.84 0.87
C MET A 141 -3.60 -4.05 1.77
N PRO A 142 -4.37 -5.04 1.27
CA PRO A 142 -4.49 -6.33 1.93
C PRO A 142 -3.12 -6.95 2.11
N ILE A 143 -2.83 -7.40 3.33
CA ILE A 143 -1.58 -8.08 3.67
C ILE A 143 -1.90 -9.30 4.52
N GLN A 144 -1.18 -10.38 4.23
CA GLN A 144 -1.06 -11.52 5.13
C GLN A 144 0.39 -11.95 5.24
N VAL A 145 0.76 -12.41 6.44
CA VAL A 145 2.09 -12.93 6.73
C VAL A 145 1.93 -14.37 7.22
N SER A 146 2.60 -15.32 6.56
CA SER A 146 2.55 -16.72 6.94
C SER A 146 3.39 -17.00 8.20
N SER A 147 3.26 -18.19 8.78
CA SER A 147 4.12 -18.66 9.88
C SER A 147 5.61 -18.73 9.51
N SER A 148 5.94 -18.93 8.23
CA SER A 148 7.32 -18.88 7.72
C SER A 148 7.82 -17.44 7.45
N GLY A 149 6.99 -16.44 7.75
CA GLY A 149 7.28 -15.03 7.52
C GLY A 149 7.09 -14.57 6.08
N GLU A 150 6.52 -15.39 5.19
CA GLU A 150 6.24 -14.99 3.82
C GLU A 150 5.19 -13.88 3.79
N VAL A 151 5.49 -12.80 3.06
CA VAL A 151 4.58 -11.67 2.88
C VAL A 151 3.84 -11.83 1.55
N GLN A 152 2.52 -11.82 1.64
CA GLN A 152 1.64 -11.78 0.49
C GLN A 152 0.74 -10.55 0.56
N ILE A 153 0.44 -9.98 -0.60
CA ILE A 153 -0.48 -8.85 -0.76
C ILE A 153 -1.47 -9.10 -1.89
N ILE A 154 -2.60 -8.41 -1.87
CA ILE A 154 -3.43 -8.23 -3.06
C ILE A 154 -3.04 -6.87 -3.64
N ASP A 155 -2.58 -6.88 -4.90
CA ASP A 155 -2.17 -5.65 -5.58
C ASP A 155 -3.40 -4.80 -5.90
N MET A 156 -3.59 -3.73 -5.12
CA MET A 156 -4.65 -2.76 -5.32
C MET A 156 -4.07 -1.43 -5.75
N GLU A 157 -4.66 -0.83 -6.79
CA GLU A 157 -4.38 0.56 -7.13
C GLU A 157 -5.57 1.45 -6.83
N PHE A 158 -5.29 2.67 -6.42
CA PHE A 158 -6.30 3.65 -6.04
C PHE A 158 -6.14 4.92 -6.86
N LYS A 159 -7.25 5.59 -7.13
CA LYS A 159 -7.27 6.85 -7.87
C LYS A 159 -6.48 7.93 -7.13
N ALA A 160 -5.43 8.43 -7.77
CA ALA A 160 -4.64 9.55 -7.29
C ALA A 160 -5.40 10.89 -7.42
N GLY A 161 -5.01 11.89 -6.64
CA GLY A 161 -5.52 13.26 -6.71
C GLY A 161 -6.89 13.47 -6.09
N THR A 162 -7.45 12.45 -5.42
CA THR A 162 -8.77 12.53 -4.78
C THR A 162 -8.67 12.25 -3.29
N LYS A 163 -9.56 12.86 -2.49
CA LYS A 163 -9.64 12.63 -1.03
C LYS A 163 -10.20 11.24 -0.70
N SER A 164 -11.01 10.66 -1.58
CA SER A 164 -11.58 9.33 -1.42
C SER A 164 -10.61 8.25 -1.89
N GLN A 165 -10.54 7.16 -1.14
CA GLN A 165 -9.80 5.97 -1.56
C GLN A 165 -10.68 5.12 -2.49
N THR A 166 -10.58 5.35 -3.80
CA THR A 166 -11.35 4.63 -4.82
C THR A 166 -10.44 3.67 -5.56
N ARG A 167 -10.67 2.37 -5.41
CA ARG A 167 -9.90 1.32 -6.10
C ARG A 167 -10.18 1.34 -7.61
N ILE A 168 -9.12 1.20 -8.41
CA ILE A 168 -9.15 1.20 -9.88
C ILE A 168 -8.53 -0.06 -10.49
N VAL A 169 -7.72 -0.81 -9.73
CA VAL A 169 -7.14 -2.12 -10.09
C VAL A 169 -7.17 -3.03 -8.88
#